data_AF-A0A9D4HU86-F1
#
_entry.id   AF-A0A9D4HU86-F1
#
_cell.length_a   1.000
_cell.length_b   1.000
_cell.length_c   1.000
_cell.angle_alpha   90.00
_cell.angle_beta   90.00
_cell.angle_gamma   90.00
#
_symmetry.space_group_name_H-M   'P 1'
#
loop_
_entity.id
_entity.type
_entity.pdbx_description
1 polymer ?
#
loop_
_entity_poly.entity_id
_entity_poly.type
_entity_poly.pdbx_seq_one_letter_code
_entity_poly.pdbx_strand_id
1 'polypeptide(L)'
;MPRVVNEFEISQERIKQEQTEGLDIKHHEQVESKQNSFVKQVQAMTNTLEEMGNPFLDECENLEVLCTRDIADPKVANTIRNIKHIGKNQYQEYLRGRLDNRTKPLSDPIKQNKLHLFSRQDSKVAKDKLQISSLKQNCSLFSQLYCSCQVRDGNLYELIRHENQA
;
A
#
# COMPACT_ATOMS: atom_id res chain seq x y z
N MET A 1 13.14 31.93 28.80
CA MET A 1 12.64 30.83 29.66
C MET A 1 11.14 30.93 29.95
N PRO A 2 10.53 32.08 30.31
CA PRO A 2 9.09 32.14 30.63
C PRO A 2 8.17 31.82 29.45
N ARG A 3 8.55 32.25 28.24
CA ARG A 3 7.76 32.04 27.03
C ARG A 3 7.63 30.57 26.63
N VAL A 4 8.71 29.80 26.73
CA VAL A 4 8.72 28.36 26.37
C VAL A 4 7.87 27.55 27.33
N VAL A 5 7.92 27.88 28.64
CA VAL A 5 7.08 27.23 29.66
C VAL A 5 5.61 27.54 29.42
N ASN A 6 5.28 28.81 29.13
CA ASN A 6 3.91 29.21 28.82
C ASN A 6 3.37 28.56 27.53
N GLU A 7 4.18 28.48 26.47
CA GLU A 7 3.82 27.78 25.24
C GLU A 7 3.59 26.27 25.48
N PHE A 8 4.40 25.65 26.35
CA PHE A 8 4.23 24.26 26.76
C PHE A 8 2.93 24.05 27.57
N GLU A 9 2.66 24.90 28.56
CA GLU A 9 1.44 24.81 29.38
C GLU A 9 0.16 24.98 28.54
N ILE A 10 0.15 25.95 27.61
CA ILE A 10 -0.96 26.16 26.67
C ILE A 10 -1.16 24.93 25.76
N SER A 11 -0.07 24.29 25.31
CA SER A 11 -0.17 23.07 24.51
C SER A 11 -0.77 21.90 25.29
N GLN A 12 -0.42 21.77 26.58
CA GLN A 12 -0.97 20.74 27.47
C GLN A 12 -2.46 20.99 27.76
N GLU A 13 -2.89 22.25 27.90
CA GLU A 13 -4.29 22.60 28.09
C GLU A 13 -5.15 22.30 26.85
N ARG A 14 -4.63 22.60 25.65
CA ARG A 14 -5.30 22.21 24.39
C ARG A 14 -5.46 20.69 24.26
N ILE A 15 -4.40 19.94 24.55
CA ILE A 15 -4.42 18.47 24.56
C ILE A 15 -5.48 17.94 25.55
N LYS A 16 -5.61 18.56 26.74
CA LYS A 16 -6.64 18.17 27.72
C LYS A 16 -8.06 18.47 27.23
N GLN A 17 -8.28 19.62 26.58
CA GLN A 17 -9.59 19.98 26.02
C GLN A 17 -9.98 19.05 24.85
N GLU A 18 -9.04 18.70 23.98
CA GLU A 18 -9.25 17.75 22.88
C GLU A 18 -9.52 16.32 23.38
N GLN A 19 -8.98 15.94 24.55
CA GLN A 19 -9.24 14.65 25.20
C GLN A 19 -10.67 14.50 25.78
N THR A 20 -11.35 15.61 26.09
CA THR A 20 -12.71 15.56 26.68
C THR A 20 -13.83 15.26 25.68
N GLU A 21 -13.60 15.48 24.38
CA GLU A 21 -14.59 15.21 23.31
C GLU A 21 -14.06 14.31 22.17
N GLY A 22 -12.77 13.92 22.20
CA GLY A 22 -12.10 13.19 21.11
C GLY A 22 -11.62 11.78 21.46
N LEU A 23 -10.95 11.13 20.48
CA LEU A 23 -10.23 9.87 20.67
C LEU A 23 -9.19 10.03 21.78
N ASP A 24 -9.09 9.05 22.67
CA ASP A 24 -8.12 9.05 23.77
C ASP A 24 -6.68 8.92 23.24
N ILE A 25 -6.04 10.07 23.04
CA ILE A 25 -4.68 10.27 22.50
C ILE A 25 -3.56 10.05 23.53
N LYS A 26 -3.87 9.58 24.74
CA LYS A 26 -2.84 9.34 25.76
C LYS A 26 -1.84 8.30 25.29
N HIS A 27 -0.56 8.59 25.49
CA HIS A 27 0.55 7.70 25.18
C HIS A 27 0.49 6.44 26.06
N HIS A 28 0.99 5.32 25.55
CA HIS A 28 0.96 4.06 26.28
C HIS A 28 1.76 4.09 27.59
N GLU A 29 2.70 5.02 27.75
CA GLU A 29 3.46 5.19 29.00
C GLU A 29 2.74 6.03 30.07
N GLN A 30 1.67 6.76 29.73
CA GLN A 30 1.07 7.74 30.63
C GLN A 30 0.08 7.16 31.64
N VAL A 31 -0.62 6.09 31.28
CA VAL A 31 -1.69 5.51 32.12
C VAL A 31 -1.69 3.99 31.99
N GLU A 32 -1.90 3.30 33.11
CA GLU A 32 -1.93 1.83 33.20
C GLU A 32 -2.92 1.19 32.21
N SER A 33 -4.09 1.79 32.01
CA SER A 33 -5.07 1.31 31.02
C SER A 33 -4.52 1.28 29.59
N LYS A 34 -3.71 2.28 29.21
CA LYS A 34 -3.04 2.33 27.91
C LYS A 34 -1.86 1.36 27.85
N GLN A 35 -1.11 1.19 28.94
CA GLN A 35 -0.05 0.16 29.03
C GLN A 35 -0.66 -1.23 28.77
N ASN A 36 -1.75 -1.56 29.46
CA ASN A 36 -2.45 -2.84 29.30
C ASN A 36 -3.00 -3.03 27.87
N SER A 37 -3.56 -1.98 27.27
CA SER A 37 -4.01 -2.00 25.87
C SER A 37 -2.85 -2.23 24.90
N PHE A 38 -1.73 -1.54 25.11
CA PHE A 38 -0.54 -1.66 24.28
C PHE A 38 0.06 -3.06 24.36
N VAL A 39 0.20 -3.64 25.57
CA VAL A 39 0.67 -5.02 25.76
C VAL A 39 -0.23 -6.00 25.00
N LYS A 40 -1.55 -5.86 25.10
CA LYS A 40 -2.49 -6.71 24.34
C LYS A 40 -2.31 -6.57 22.82
N GLN A 41 -2.11 -5.35 22.32
CA GLN A 41 -1.89 -5.09 20.90
C GLN A 41 -0.57 -5.69 20.41
N VAL A 42 0.51 -5.55 21.18
CA VAL A 42 1.81 -6.16 20.89
C VAL A 42 1.69 -7.67 20.85
N GLN A 43 1.05 -8.28 21.86
CA GLN A 43 0.83 -9.73 21.89
C GLN A 43 0.03 -10.21 20.67
N ALA A 44 -1.08 -9.52 20.33
CA ALA A 44 -1.89 -9.87 19.18
C ALA A 44 -1.11 -9.76 17.85
N MET A 45 -0.30 -8.70 17.70
CA MET A 45 0.57 -8.54 16.52
C MET A 45 1.61 -9.65 16.43
N THR A 46 2.31 -9.96 17.53
CA THR A 46 3.30 -11.04 17.56
C THR A 46 2.67 -12.38 17.20
N ASN A 47 1.55 -12.73 17.81
CA ASN A 47 0.83 -13.97 17.50
C ASN A 47 0.42 -14.02 16.02
N THR A 48 -0.09 -12.91 15.47
CA THR A 48 -0.47 -12.85 14.04
C THR A 48 0.73 -13.06 13.13
N LEU A 49 1.89 -12.46 13.45
CA LEU A 49 3.12 -12.64 12.67
C LEU A 49 3.69 -14.06 12.80
N GLU A 50 3.51 -14.72 13.94
CA GLU A 50 3.89 -16.13 14.14
C GLU A 50 2.96 -17.07 13.37
N GLU A 51 1.65 -16.84 13.40
CA GLU A 51 0.64 -17.66 12.73
C GLU A 51 0.62 -17.48 11.21
N MET A 52 0.65 -16.23 10.74
CA MET A 52 0.55 -15.90 9.32
C MET A 52 1.91 -15.79 8.63
N GLY A 53 3.00 -15.78 9.41
CA GLY A 53 4.34 -15.48 8.92
C GLY A 53 4.64 -13.99 8.90
N ASN A 54 5.93 -13.65 9.06
CA ASN A 54 6.39 -12.27 9.10
C ASN A 54 6.54 -11.71 7.67
N PRO A 55 5.69 -10.76 7.25
CA PRO A 55 5.69 -10.24 5.88
C PRO A 55 6.94 -9.40 5.56
N PHE A 56 7.74 -9.03 6.56
CA PHE A 56 9.02 -8.34 6.34
C PHE A 56 10.18 -9.30 6.01
N LEU A 57 9.98 -10.60 6.20
CA LEU A 57 10.93 -11.63 5.78
C LEU A 57 10.60 -12.19 4.39
N ASP A 58 9.41 -11.89 3.87
CA ASP A 58 9.00 -12.34 2.54
C ASP A 58 9.76 -11.57 1.46
N GLU A 59 10.48 -12.31 0.61
CA GLU A 59 11.14 -11.79 -0.59
C GLU A 59 10.13 -11.64 -1.75
N CYS A 60 8.93 -11.11 -1.48
CA CYS A 60 7.95 -10.89 -2.53
C CYS A 60 8.31 -9.62 -3.32
N GLU A 61 8.43 -9.75 -4.63
CA GLU A 61 8.65 -8.56 -5.48
C GLU A 61 7.42 -7.64 -5.46
N ASN A 62 6.22 -8.18 -5.21
CA ASN A 62 4.96 -7.45 -5.29
C ASN A 62 4.82 -6.39 -4.20
N LEU A 63 4.08 -5.34 -4.53
CA LEU A 63 3.71 -4.32 -3.55
C LEU A 63 2.37 -4.71 -2.93
N GLU A 64 2.39 -5.09 -1.65
CA GLU A 64 1.24 -5.69 -0.97
C GLU A 64 0.78 -4.88 0.24
N VAL A 65 -0.53 -4.95 0.52
CA VAL A 65 -1.10 -4.40 1.76
C VAL A 65 -0.94 -5.43 2.87
N LEU A 66 -0.18 -5.11 3.92
CA LEU A 66 0.18 -6.06 4.98
C LEU A 66 -1.02 -6.77 5.64
N CYS A 67 -2.14 -6.07 5.83
CA CYS A 67 -3.31 -6.64 6.49
C CYS A 67 -4.16 -7.55 5.60
N THR A 68 -4.31 -7.24 4.31
CA THR A 68 -5.19 -7.99 3.40
C THR A 68 -4.42 -8.89 2.43
N ARG A 69 -3.10 -8.73 2.34
CA ARG A 69 -2.23 -9.28 1.29
C ARG A 69 -2.68 -8.96 -0.13
N ASP A 70 -3.48 -7.90 -0.29
CA ASP A 70 -3.88 -7.45 -1.62
C ASP A 70 -2.67 -6.87 -2.36
N ILE A 71 -2.46 -7.36 -3.58
CA ILE A 71 -1.41 -6.90 -4.46
C ILE A 71 -1.87 -5.60 -5.16
N ALA A 72 -1.04 -4.56 -5.07
CA ALA A 72 -1.27 -3.30 -5.75
C ALA A 72 -1.15 -3.42 -7.27
N ASP A 73 -1.78 -2.49 -8.00
CA ASP A 73 -1.68 -2.43 -9.46
C ASP A 73 -0.20 -2.38 -9.90
N PRO A 74 0.22 -3.22 -10.86
CA PRO A 74 1.61 -3.27 -11.33
C PRO A 74 2.17 -1.91 -11.77
N LYS A 75 1.34 -1.02 -12.31
CA LYS A 75 1.73 0.35 -12.67
C LYS A 75 2.10 1.18 -11.45
N VAL A 76 1.37 1.03 -10.35
CA VAL A 76 1.64 1.70 -9.07
C VAL A 76 2.92 1.13 -8.46
N ALA A 77 3.06 -0.20 -8.44
CA ALA A 77 4.27 -0.87 -7.96
C ALA A 77 5.51 -0.41 -8.74
N ASN A 78 5.45 -0.42 -10.08
CA ASN A 78 6.54 0.03 -10.93
C ASN A 78 6.87 1.53 -10.73
N THR A 79 5.84 2.37 -10.56
CA THR A 79 6.03 3.78 -10.27
C THR A 79 6.78 3.98 -8.95
N ILE A 80 6.37 3.29 -7.89
CA ILE A 80 6.98 3.42 -6.55
C ILE A 80 8.43 2.95 -6.56
N ARG A 81 8.73 1.83 -7.22
CA ARG A 81 10.12 1.34 -7.35
C ARG A 81 11.02 2.37 -8.04
N ASN A 82 10.51 3.05 -9.07
CA ASN A 82 11.30 3.95 -9.90
C ASN A 82 11.21 5.44 -9.51
N ILE A 83 10.34 5.82 -8.57
CA ILE A 83 10.02 7.23 -8.29
C ILE A 83 11.26 8.05 -7.92
N LYS A 84 12.18 7.43 -7.16
CA LYS A 84 13.44 8.05 -6.76
C LYS A 84 14.33 8.34 -7.98
N HIS A 85 14.42 7.39 -8.91
CA HIS A 85 15.20 7.55 -10.13
C HIS A 85 14.60 8.62 -11.05
N ILE A 86 13.27 8.59 -11.23
CA ILE A 86 12.53 9.60 -12.00
C ILE A 86 12.80 10.99 -11.44
N GLY A 87 12.68 11.19 -10.13
CA GLY A 87 12.94 12.48 -9.48
C GLY A 87 14.37 12.95 -9.65
N LYS A 88 15.35 12.03 -9.54
CA LYS A 88 16.77 12.36 -9.74
C LYS A 88 17.05 12.83 -11.17
N ASN A 89 16.50 12.14 -12.18
CA ASN A 89 16.70 12.52 -13.58
C ASN A 89 16.06 13.90 -13.86
N GLN A 90 14.85 14.14 -13.37
CA GLN A 90 14.17 15.43 -13.52
C GLN A 90 14.94 16.57 -12.88
N TYR A 91 15.52 16.33 -11.70
CA TYR A 91 16.36 17.31 -11.03
C TYR A 91 17.62 17.62 -11.86
N GLN A 92 18.29 16.61 -12.41
CA GLN A 92 19.46 16.80 -13.26
C GLN A 92 19.13 17.57 -14.54
N GLU A 93 18.00 17.26 -15.19
CA GLU A 93 17.53 18.00 -16.36
C GLU A 93 17.21 19.46 -16.03
N TYR A 94 16.64 19.71 -14.85
CA TYR A 94 16.37 21.07 -14.38
C TYR A 94 17.67 21.87 -14.22
N LEU A 95 18.68 21.31 -13.54
CA LEU A 95 19.97 21.96 -13.37
C LEU A 95 20.63 22.26 -14.71
N ARG A 96 20.69 21.25 -15.59
CA ARG A 96 21.31 21.39 -16.91
C ARG A 96 20.60 22.44 -17.77
N GLY A 97 19.27 22.45 -17.76
CA GLY A 97 18.48 23.36 -18.59
C GLY A 97 18.52 24.82 -18.13
N ARG A 98 18.58 25.06 -16.82
CA ARG A 98 18.45 26.41 -16.23
C ARG A 98 19.76 27.01 -15.74
N LEU A 99 20.66 26.21 -15.18
CA LEU A 99 21.94 26.70 -14.64
C LEU A 99 23.07 26.56 -15.66
N ASP A 100 23.27 25.35 -16.20
CA ASP A 100 24.43 25.06 -17.05
C ASP A 100 24.24 25.66 -18.45
N ASN A 101 23.20 25.24 -19.16
CA ASN A 101 22.95 25.65 -20.55
C ASN A 101 22.14 26.95 -20.64
N ARG A 102 21.50 27.39 -19.53
CA ARG A 102 20.64 28.59 -19.44
C ARG A 102 19.58 28.71 -20.55
N THR A 103 19.14 27.57 -21.07
CA THR A 103 18.13 27.48 -22.15
C THR A 103 16.72 27.87 -21.71
N LYS A 104 16.44 27.81 -20.40
CA LYS A 104 15.14 28.15 -19.82
C LYS A 104 15.34 29.08 -18.63
N PRO A 105 14.49 30.11 -18.46
CA PRO A 105 14.56 31.00 -17.32
C PRO A 105 14.18 30.28 -16.01
N LEU A 106 14.69 30.80 -14.90
CA LEU A 106 14.42 30.24 -13.56
C LEU A 106 12.96 30.44 -13.11
N SER A 107 12.28 31.44 -13.67
CA SER A 107 10.88 31.74 -13.36
C SER A 107 9.87 30.84 -14.07
N ASP A 108 10.31 30.01 -15.03
CA ASP A 108 9.38 29.15 -15.76
C ASP A 108 8.70 28.15 -14.82
N PRO A 109 7.39 27.90 -14.99
CA PRO A 109 6.68 26.90 -14.20
C PRO A 109 7.27 25.51 -14.36
N ILE A 110 7.30 24.74 -13.26
CA ILE A 110 7.68 23.33 -13.27
C ILE A 110 6.41 22.50 -13.45
N LYS A 111 6.41 21.61 -14.46
CA LYS A 111 5.28 20.74 -14.73
C LYS A 111 5.13 19.71 -13.61
N GLN A 112 3.91 19.53 -13.13
CA GLN A 112 3.59 18.47 -12.17
C GLN A 112 3.67 17.09 -12.81
N ASN A 113 4.21 16.13 -12.04
CA ASN A 113 4.30 14.74 -12.43
C ASN A 113 2.92 14.07 -12.40
N LYS A 114 2.60 13.33 -13.47
CA LYS A 114 1.39 12.51 -13.55
C LYS A 114 1.74 11.03 -13.35
N LEU A 115 2.16 10.69 -12.14
CA LEU A 115 2.53 9.32 -11.78
C LEU A 115 1.29 8.53 -11.31
N HIS A 116 1.29 7.22 -11.57
CA HIS A 116 0.26 6.31 -11.08
C HIS A 116 0.56 5.97 -9.62
N LEU A 117 -0.17 6.59 -8.70
CA LEU A 117 -0.07 6.39 -7.26
C LEU A 117 -1.41 5.93 -6.69
N PHE A 118 -1.44 5.46 -5.44
CA PHE A 118 -2.63 4.91 -4.79
C PHE A 118 -3.87 5.82 -4.83
N SER A 119 -3.69 7.14 -4.77
CA SER A 119 -4.78 8.13 -4.85
C SER A 119 -5.35 8.29 -6.25
N ARG A 120 -4.63 7.87 -7.28
CA ARG A 120 -4.98 8.04 -8.69
C ARG A 120 -5.15 6.68 -9.33
N GLN A 121 -6.15 5.95 -8.83
CA GLN A 121 -6.68 4.81 -9.57
C GLN A 121 -7.30 5.38 -10.85
N ASP A 122 -6.81 4.94 -12.01
CA ASP A 122 -7.50 5.18 -13.28
C ASP A 122 -8.96 4.79 -13.05
N SER A 123 -9.88 5.69 -13.42
CA SER A 123 -11.33 5.59 -13.22
C SER A 123 -11.77 4.13 -13.15
N LYS A 124 -12.33 3.70 -12.00
CA LYS A 124 -12.80 2.33 -11.74
C LYS A 124 -13.21 1.69 -13.07
N VAL A 125 -12.37 0.79 -13.58
CA VAL A 125 -12.76 -0.02 -14.75
C VAL A 125 -14.10 -0.62 -14.35
N ALA A 126 -15.14 -0.36 -15.14
CA ALA A 126 -16.50 -0.79 -14.82
C ALA A 126 -16.43 -2.24 -14.34
N LYS A 127 -17.08 -2.56 -13.20
CA LYS A 127 -16.98 -3.88 -12.56
C LYS A 127 -17.16 -5.01 -13.59
N ASP A 128 -18.06 -4.79 -14.54
CA ASP A 128 -18.35 -5.67 -15.66
C ASP A 128 -17.12 -5.96 -16.54
N LYS A 129 -16.29 -4.97 -16.87
CA LYS A 129 -15.05 -5.18 -17.64
C LYS A 129 -14.00 -5.97 -16.88
N LEU A 130 -13.88 -5.76 -15.56
CA LEU A 130 -13.00 -6.57 -14.72
C LEU A 130 -13.52 -8.01 -14.60
N GLN A 131 -14.82 -8.20 -14.39
CA GLN A 131 -15.46 -9.51 -14.35
C GLN A 131 -15.32 -10.26 -15.68
N ILE A 132 -15.52 -9.59 -16.83
CA ILE A 132 -15.33 -10.19 -18.16
C ILE A 132 -13.86 -10.59 -18.35
N SER A 133 -12.91 -9.78 -17.88
CA SER A 133 -11.47 -10.10 -18.03
C SER A 133 -11.08 -11.29 -17.15
N SER A 134 -11.54 -11.33 -15.91
CA SER A 134 -11.35 -12.47 -15.01
C SER A 134 -12.01 -13.74 -15.57
N LEU A 135 -13.24 -13.65 -16.08
CA LEU A 135 -13.94 -14.78 -16.69
C LEU A 135 -13.18 -15.31 -17.91
N LYS A 136 -12.65 -14.44 -18.78
CA LYS A 136 -11.82 -14.87 -19.92
C LYS A 136 -10.56 -15.60 -19.48
N GLN A 137 -9.90 -15.13 -18.41
CA GLN A 137 -8.72 -15.78 -17.86
C GLN A 137 -9.07 -17.17 -17.29
N ASN A 138 -10.16 -17.27 -16.53
CA ASN A 138 -10.66 -18.54 -16.00
C ASN A 138 -11.07 -19.50 -17.12
N CYS A 139 -11.77 -19.03 -18.15
CA CYS A 139 -12.11 -19.85 -19.32
C CYS A 139 -10.86 -20.35 -20.05
N SER A 140 -9.82 -19.52 -20.18
CA SER A 140 -8.54 -19.93 -20.78
C SER A 140 -7.86 -21.02 -19.95
N LEU A 141 -7.79 -20.84 -18.63
CA LEU A 141 -7.20 -21.80 -17.71
C LEU A 141 -7.97 -23.13 -17.72
N PHE A 142 -9.30 -23.07 -17.64
CA PHE A 142 -10.17 -24.24 -17.75
C PHE A 142 -9.97 -24.97 -19.09
N SER A 143 -9.91 -24.24 -20.21
CA SER A 143 -9.70 -24.85 -21.53
C SER A 143 -8.35 -25.58 -21.60
N GLN A 144 -7.30 -24.99 -21.03
CA GLN A 144 -5.97 -25.60 -20.97
C GLN A 144 -5.95 -26.85 -20.08
N LEU A 145 -6.60 -26.80 -18.91
CA LEU A 145 -6.75 -27.94 -18.01
C LEU A 145 -7.57 -29.06 -18.66
N TYR A 146 -8.69 -28.72 -19.29
CA TYR A 146 -9.53 -29.69 -20.00
C TYR A 146 -8.75 -30.42 -21.10
N CYS A 147 -8.05 -29.69 -21.97
CA CYS A 147 -7.20 -30.29 -23.00
C CYS A 147 -6.10 -31.17 -22.38
N SER A 148 -5.50 -30.75 -21.27
CA SER A 148 -4.48 -31.53 -20.57
C SER A 148 -5.03 -32.83 -19.97
N CYS A 149 -6.26 -32.80 -19.42
CA CYS A 149 -6.95 -33.99 -18.93
C CYS A 149 -7.28 -34.98 -20.05
N GLN A 150 -7.70 -34.50 -21.24
CA GLN A 150 -7.97 -35.35 -22.40
C GLN A 150 -6.72 -36.09 -22.92
N VAL A 151 -5.55 -35.43 -22.89
CA VAL A 151 -4.30 -36.03 -23.37
C VAL A 151 -3.71 -37.04 -22.38
N ARG A 152 -3.99 -36.88 -21.09
CA ARG A 152 -3.37 -37.66 -20.00
C ARG A 152 -4.31 -38.67 -19.34
N ASP A 153 -5.50 -38.89 -19.91
CA ASP A 153 -6.57 -39.72 -19.34
C ASP A 153 -6.88 -39.34 -17.88
N GLY A 154 -6.82 -38.03 -17.60
CA GLY A 154 -6.98 -37.48 -16.25
C GLY A 154 -8.45 -37.42 -15.84
N ASN A 155 -8.75 -37.78 -14.58
CA ASN A 155 -10.11 -37.72 -14.05
C ASN A 155 -10.55 -36.27 -13.80
N LEU A 156 -11.28 -35.71 -14.76
CA LEU A 156 -11.83 -34.35 -14.70
C LEU A 156 -12.77 -34.15 -13.49
N TYR A 157 -13.48 -35.20 -13.07
CA TYR A 157 -14.41 -35.12 -11.95
C TYR A 157 -13.69 -34.95 -10.62
N GLU A 158 -12.56 -35.62 -10.44
CA GLU A 158 -11.71 -35.49 -9.26
C GLU A 158 -11.04 -34.11 -9.19
N LEU A 159 -10.58 -33.60 -10.33
CA LEU A 159 -9.98 -32.26 -10.43
C LEU A 159 -10.95 -31.15 -9.99
N ILE A 160 -12.19 -31.18 -10.46
CA ILE A 160 -13.20 -30.14 -10.19
C ILE A 160 -13.79 -30.29 -8.77
N ARG A 161 -13.70 -31.48 -8.16
CA ARG A 161 -14.25 -31.75 -6.82
C ARG A 161 -13.67 -30.85 -5.73
N HIS A 162 -12.42 -30.41 -5.89
CA HIS A 162 -11.71 -29.59 -4.92
C HIS A 162 -11.81 -28.08 -5.19
N GLU A 163 -12.31 -27.66 -6.37
CA GLU A 163 -12.34 -26.25 -6.78
C GLU A 163 -13.61 -25.51 -6.30
N ASN A 164 -14.67 -26.24 -5.94
CA ASN A 164 -15.96 -25.69 -5.48
C ASN A 164 -16.18 -25.75 -3.95
N GLN A 165 -15.15 -26.00 -3.15
CA GLN A 165 -15.24 -25.94 -1.69
C GLN A 165 -14.88 -24.53 -1.21
N ALA A 166 -15.85 -23.61 -1.32
CA ALA A 166 -15.84 -22.32 -0.63
C ALA A 166 -16.84 -22.37 0.54
#